data_AF-A0A7N0RAV7-F1
#
_entry.id   AF-A0A7N0RAV7-F1
#
_cell.length_a   1.000
_cell.length_b   1.000
_cell.length_c   1.000
_cell.angle_alpha   90.00
_cell.angle_beta   90.00
_cell.angle_gamma   90.00
#
_symmetry.space_group_name_H-M   'P 1'
#
loop_
_entity.id
_entity.type
_entity.pdbx_description
1 polymer ?
#
loop_
_entity_poly.entity_id
_entity_poly.type
_entity_poly.pdbx_seq_one_letter_code
_entity_poly.pdbx_strand_id
1 'polypeptide(L)'
;MNQVRHLIVDITCFGKDLDMRLMLRTKRAINNLSDTEKQSIRDLISSALLDSNVNGGLRWPKGKACRGQRYNVISVWYSKCLTYKNSSVRLRMRDVDRFDYRNLKKEFAREVVVKLTGIVSKLKEPDAADSCLLGMLKDDMKLVWEHFLHCDEFLNSDQILL
;
A
#
# COMPACT_ATOMS: atom_id res chain seq x y z
N MET A 1 18.51 -6.81 -2.38
CA MET A 1 18.10 -7.17 -3.77
C MET A 1 16.89 -6.33 -4.16
N ASN A 2 17.00 -5.54 -5.23
CA ASN A 2 15.87 -4.78 -5.77
C ASN A 2 14.81 -5.75 -6.30
N GLN A 3 13.62 -5.71 -5.72
CA GLN A 3 12.52 -6.58 -6.12
C GLN A 3 12.00 -6.14 -7.50
N VAL A 4 12.21 -6.96 -8.53
CA VAL A 4 11.67 -6.71 -9.88
C VAL A 4 10.18 -7.05 -9.89
N ARG A 5 9.37 -6.09 -10.34
CA ARG A 5 7.91 -6.23 -10.47
C ARG A 5 7.62 -6.72 -11.89
N HIS A 6 7.34 -8.01 -12.05
CA HIS A 6 7.20 -8.62 -13.38
C HIS A 6 5.83 -8.42 -14.00
N LEU A 7 4.80 -8.31 -13.18
CA LEU A 7 3.44 -8.04 -13.61
C LEU A 7 2.71 -7.27 -12.53
N ILE A 8 2.07 -6.18 -12.93
CA ILE A 8 1.11 -5.44 -12.11
C ILE A 8 -0.19 -5.43 -12.90
N VAL A 9 -1.25 -5.96 -12.31
CA VAL A 9 -2.61 -5.89 -12.88
C VAL A 9 -3.47 -5.12 -11.90
N ASP A 10 -4.01 -4.00 -12.36
CA ASP A 10 -5.02 -3.23 -11.65
C ASP A 10 -6.40 -3.73 -12.10
N ILE A 11 -7.27 -4.05 -11.14
CA ILE A 11 -8.59 -4.62 -11.36
C ILE A 11 -9.58 -3.74 -10.62
N THR A 12 -10.44 -3.07 -11.37
CA THR A 12 -11.53 -2.26 -10.82
C THR A 12 -12.76 -3.14 -10.63
N CYS A 13 -13.20 -3.32 -9.40
CA CYS A 13 -14.42 -4.06 -9.06
C CYS A 13 -15.62 -3.10 -9.01
N PHE A 14 -16.19 -2.77 -10.17
CA PHE A 14 -17.27 -1.78 -10.34
C PHE A 14 -18.46 -1.95 -9.38
N GLY A 15 -18.78 -3.17 -8.92
CA GLY A 15 -19.88 -3.42 -8.00
C GLY A 15 -19.59 -3.13 -6.51
N LYS A 16 -18.34 -2.84 -6.12
CA LYS A 16 -17.95 -2.73 -4.70
C LYS A 16 -17.02 -1.55 -4.38
N ASP A 17 -16.85 -0.60 -5.30
CA ASP A 17 -15.95 0.56 -5.16
C ASP A 17 -14.57 0.15 -4.62
N LEU A 18 -13.99 -0.90 -5.22
CA LEU A 18 -12.73 -1.47 -4.79
C LEU A 18 -11.77 -1.60 -5.97
N ASP A 19 -10.61 -0.97 -5.83
CA ASP A 19 -9.46 -1.20 -6.70
C ASP A 19 -8.55 -2.27 -6.10
N MET A 20 -8.34 -3.35 -6.84
CA MET A 20 -7.34 -4.37 -6.51
C MET A 20 -6.11 -4.19 -7.38
N ARG A 21 -4.94 -4.42 -6.78
CA ARG A 21 -3.67 -4.51 -7.49
C ARG A 21 -3.01 -5.85 -7.20
N LEU A 22 -2.87 -6.69 -8.22
CA LEU A 22 -2.05 -7.88 -8.12
C LEU A 22 -0.62 -7.58 -8.54
N MET A 23 0.33 -8.08 -7.77
CA MET A 23 1.75 -8.00 -8.08
C MET A 23 2.37 -9.40 -8.13
N LEU A 24 2.87 -9.80 -9.30
CA LEU A 24 3.74 -10.96 -9.38
C LEU A 24 5.15 -10.57 -8.92
N ARG A 25 5.63 -11.29 -7.90
CA ARG A 25 7.01 -11.17 -7.41
C ARG A 25 7.71 -12.50 -7.62
N THR A 26 8.87 -12.47 -8.28
CA THR A 26 9.73 -13.63 -8.42
C THR A 26 11.10 -13.34 -7.85
N LYS A 27 11.74 -14.37 -7.26
CA LYS A 27 13.08 -14.23 -6.65
C LYS A 27 14.20 -14.09 -7.70
N ARG A 28 13.94 -14.48 -8.95
CA ARG A 28 14.83 -14.33 -10.10
C ARG A 28 14.21 -13.37 -11.11
N ALA A 29 15.05 -12.63 -11.83
CA ALA A 29 14.60 -11.78 -12.92
C ALA A 29 14.00 -12.66 -14.03
N ILE A 30 12.67 -12.72 -14.10
CA ILE A 30 11.97 -13.31 -15.24
C ILE A 30 12.00 -12.27 -16.36
N ASN A 31 12.95 -12.44 -17.26
CA ASN A 31 13.16 -11.48 -18.34
C ASN A 31 12.05 -11.57 -19.40
N ASN A 32 11.31 -12.67 -19.50
CA ASN A 32 10.13 -12.82 -20.35
C ASN A 32 9.20 -13.93 -19.83
N LEU A 33 8.00 -13.57 -19.35
CA LEU A 33 6.92 -14.55 -19.15
C LEU A 33 6.36 -14.94 -20.52
N SER A 34 6.24 -16.23 -20.79
CA SER A 34 5.50 -16.74 -21.96
C SER A 34 4.01 -16.41 -21.87
N ASP A 35 3.30 -16.41 -22.99
CA ASP A 35 1.86 -16.10 -22.99
C ASP A 35 1.04 -17.14 -22.22
N THR A 36 1.48 -18.40 -22.22
CA THR A 36 0.90 -19.47 -21.38
C THR A 36 1.04 -19.16 -19.89
N GLU A 37 2.19 -18.61 -19.45
CA GLU A 37 2.41 -18.22 -18.06
C GLU A 37 1.58 -17.01 -17.68
N LYS A 38 1.54 -15.98 -18.53
CA LYS A 38 0.66 -14.82 -18.35
C LYS A 38 -0.80 -15.26 -18.23
N GLN A 39 -1.25 -16.17 -19.08
CA GLN A 39 -2.61 -16.69 -19.04
C GLN A 39 -2.87 -17.51 -17.77
N SER A 40 -1.92 -18.34 -17.33
CA SER A 40 -2.04 -19.09 -16.07
C SER A 40 -2.16 -18.16 -14.86
N ILE A 41 -1.43 -17.04 -14.86
CA ILE A 41 -1.54 -16.00 -13.83
C ILE A 41 -2.90 -15.30 -13.91
N ARG A 42 -3.38 -14.95 -15.11
CA ARG A 42 -4.72 -14.37 -15.31
C ARG A 42 -5.83 -15.29 -14.80
N ASP A 43 -5.74 -16.58 -15.08
CA ASP A 43 -6.69 -17.59 -14.61
C ASP A 43 -6.68 -17.74 -13.08
N LEU A 44 -5.49 -17.67 -12.47
CA LEU A 44 -5.37 -17.65 -11.01
C LEU A 44 -6.08 -16.42 -10.43
N ILE A 45 -5.83 -15.24 -10.98
CA ILE A 45 -6.48 -13.98 -10.57
C ILE A 45 -8.00 -14.06 -10.71
N SER A 46 -8.50 -14.47 -11.89
CA SER A 46 -9.93 -14.51 -12.18
C SER A 46 -10.69 -15.52 -11.33
N SER A 47 -9.98 -16.48 -10.74
CA SER A 47 -10.57 -17.44 -9.79
C SER A 47 -10.67 -16.93 -8.35
N ALA A 48 -10.12 -15.75 -8.05
CA ALA A 48 -10.22 -15.13 -6.74
C ALA A 48 -11.67 -14.69 -6.47
N LEU A 49 -12.11 -14.93 -5.24
CA LEU A 49 -13.42 -14.52 -4.74
C LEU A 49 -13.24 -13.48 -3.65
N LEU A 50 -14.01 -12.41 -3.76
CA LEU A 50 -14.13 -11.41 -2.71
C LEU A 50 -14.79 -12.02 -1.47
N ASP A 51 -14.13 -11.89 -0.33
CA ASP A 51 -14.63 -12.38 0.94
C ASP A 51 -14.18 -11.44 2.05
N SER A 52 -15.12 -10.68 2.61
CA SER A 52 -14.85 -9.73 3.69
C SER A 52 -14.52 -10.41 5.02
N ASN A 53 -14.77 -11.71 5.14
CA ASN A 53 -14.54 -12.47 6.36
C ASN A 53 -13.13 -13.06 6.42
N VAL A 54 -12.33 -12.92 5.35
CA VAL A 54 -10.94 -13.38 5.32
C VAL A 54 -9.99 -12.20 5.27
N ASN A 55 -8.83 -12.38 5.90
CA ASN A 55 -7.77 -11.37 5.92
C ASN A 55 -7.30 -11.05 4.50
N GLY A 56 -7.17 -9.76 4.19
CA GLY A 56 -6.83 -9.30 2.86
C GLY A 56 -7.98 -9.37 1.83
N GLY A 57 -9.18 -9.77 2.25
CA GLY A 57 -10.42 -9.59 1.49
C GLY A 57 -10.63 -10.52 0.28
N LEU A 58 -9.72 -11.48 0.06
CA LEU A 58 -9.77 -12.43 -1.04
C LEU A 58 -9.55 -13.86 -0.58
N ARG A 59 -10.36 -14.78 -1.11
CA ARG A 59 -10.14 -16.22 -1.01
C ARG A 59 -10.12 -16.88 -2.38
N TRP A 60 -9.46 -18.03 -2.46
CA TRP A 60 -9.52 -18.89 -3.63
C TRP A 60 -10.29 -20.16 -3.30
N PRO A 61 -11.08 -20.71 -4.24
CA PRO A 61 -11.65 -22.03 -4.09
C PRO A 61 -10.56 -23.08 -3.78
N LYS A 62 -10.90 -24.09 -2.98
CA LYS A 62 -9.97 -25.16 -2.59
C LYS A 62 -9.33 -25.77 -3.84
N GLY A 63 -7.99 -25.83 -3.87
CA GLY A 63 -7.21 -26.31 -5.02
C GLY A 63 -6.98 -25.31 -6.15
N LYS A 64 -7.62 -24.13 -6.15
CA LYS A 64 -7.40 -23.07 -7.15
C LYS A 64 -6.37 -22.01 -6.76
N ALA A 65 -6.07 -21.85 -5.46
CA ALA A 65 -4.94 -21.05 -5.00
C ALA A 65 -3.59 -21.56 -5.56
N CYS A 66 -3.56 -22.84 -5.96
CA CYS A 66 -2.42 -23.56 -6.51
C CYS A 66 -2.80 -24.18 -7.87
N ARG A 67 -3.30 -23.39 -8.84
CA ARG A 67 -3.71 -23.98 -10.13
C ARG A 67 -2.46 -24.42 -10.92
N GLY A 68 -2.27 -25.74 -11.02
CA GLY A 68 -1.29 -26.38 -11.90
C GLY A 68 0.16 -26.45 -11.40
N GLN A 69 0.39 -26.55 -10.08
CA GLN A 69 1.71 -26.67 -9.41
C GLN A 69 2.74 -25.55 -9.69
N ARG A 70 2.55 -24.69 -10.70
CA ARG A 70 3.56 -23.70 -11.13
C ARG A 70 3.57 -22.40 -10.33
N TYR A 71 2.42 -21.96 -9.81
CA TYR A 71 2.30 -20.71 -9.05
C TYR A 71 1.45 -20.91 -7.80
N ASN A 72 1.84 -20.24 -6.72
CA ASN A 72 1.12 -20.23 -5.45
C ASN A 72 0.97 -18.78 -4.97
N VAL A 73 -0.18 -18.46 -4.37
CA VAL A 73 -0.42 -17.18 -3.74
C VAL A 73 0.35 -17.13 -2.42
N ILE A 74 1.34 -16.24 -2.35
CA ILE A 74 2.21 -16.09 -1.17
C ILE A 74 1.61 -15.13 -0.14
N SER A 75 0.91 -14.08 -0.59
CA SER A 75 0.31 -13.10 0.30
C SER A 75 -0.82 -12.33 -0.39
N VAL A 76 -1.81 -11.91 0.37
CA VAL A 76 -2.96 -11.10 -0.07
C VAL A 76 -3.02 -9.85 0.79
N TRP A 77 -3.36 -8.72 0.15
CA TRP A 77 -3.25 -7.38 0.72
C TRP A 77 -4.50 -6.62 0.32
N TYR A 78 -5.21 -6.09 1.30
CA TYR A 78 -6.26 -5.11 1.11
C TYR A 78 -5.77 -3.78 1.65
N SER A 79 -5.92 -2.68 0.88
CA SER A 79 -5.55 -1.36 1.39
C SER A 79 -6.61 -0.32 1.09
N LYS A 80 -7.11 0.35 2.14
CA LYS A 80 -7.88 1.60 2.01
C LYS A 80 -6.92 2.77 2.05
N CYS A 81 -7.10 3.72 1.15
CA CYS A 81 -6.18 4.84 1.02
C CYS A 81 -6.96 6.15 0.96
N LEU A 82 -6.64 7.06 1.85
CA LEU A 82 -7.14 8.43 1.88
C LEU A 82 -5.97 9.37 1.57
N THR A 83 -6.16 10.29 0.62
CA THR A 83 -5.11 11.22 0.20
C THR A 83 -5.64 12.64 0.25
N TYR A 84 -4.96 13.48 1.03
CA TYR A 84 -5.15 14.92 1.04
C TYR A 84 -3.94 15.58 0.39
N LYS A 85 -4.19 16.57 -0.46
CA LYS A 85 -3.13 17.26 -1.20
C LYS A 85 -3.46 18.74 -1.29
N ASN A 86 -2.46 19.57 -1.03
CA ASN A 86 -2.46 20.98 -1.41
C ASN A 86 -1.19 21.28 -2.25
N SER A 87 -0.87 22.56 -2.45
CA SER A 87 0.30 23.01 -3.22
C SER A 87 1.63 22.59 -2.61
N SER A 88 1.72 22.48 -1.28
CA SER A 88 2.98 22.31 -0.55
C SER A 88 3.13 20.93 0.09
N VAL A 89 2.04 20.24 0.42
CA VAL A 89 2.05 18.98 1.15
C VAL A 89 1.07 17.98 0.54
N ARG A 90 1.45 16.71 0.55
CA ARG A 90 0.56 15.57 0.31
C ARG A 90 0.58 14.62 1.50
N LEU A 91 -0.53 14.51 2.19
CA LEU A 91 -0.77 13.52 3.23
C LEU A 91 -1.48 12.31 2.63
N ARG A 92 -0.94 11.11 2.86
CA ARG A 92 -1.55 9.85 2.47
C ARG A 92 -1.67 8.97 3.71
N MET A 93 -2.91 8.69 4.11
CA MET A 93 -3.20 7.67 5.11
C MET A 93 -3.63 6.40 4.40
N ARG A 94 -3.10 5.26 4.86
CA ARG A 94 -3.40 3.97 4.27
C ARG A 94 -3.57 2.93 5.37
N ASP A 95 -4.76 2.35 5.45
CA ASP A 95 -5.00 1.17 6.27
C ASP A 95 -4.76 -0.07 5.41
N VAL A 96 -3.89 -0.97 5.87
CA VAL A 96 -3.52 -2.19 5.16
C VAL A 96 -3.81 -3.41 6.01
N ASP A 97 -4.57 -4.34 5.45
CA ASP A 97 -4.74 -5.69 5.99
C ASP A 97 -3.98 -6.67 5.09
N ARG A 98 -2.98 -7.34 5.66
CA ARG A 98 -2.09 -8.27 4.97
C ARG A 98 -2.23 -9.65 5.57
N PHE A 99 -2.27 -10.64 4.69
CA PHE A 99 -2.16 -12.05 5.05
C PHE A 99 -0.99 -12.68 4.30
N ASP A 100 -0.01 -13.22 5.01
CA ASP A 100 1.11 -13.98 4.45
C ASP A 100 0.86 -15.48 4.62
N TYR A 101 0.64 -16.19 3.51
CA TYR A 101 0.39 -17.63 3.50
C TYR A 101 1.63 -18.45 3.85
N ARG A 102 2.85 -17.91 3.75
CA ARG A 102 4.09 -18.66 4.06
C ARG A 102 4.26 -18.89 5.54
N ASN A 103 3.93 -17.87 6.33
CA ASN A 103 4.09 -17.87 7.77
C ASN A 103 2.75 -17.90 8.51
N LEU A 104 1.63 -17.99 7.76
CA LEU A 104 0.27 -17.86 8.26
C LEU A 104 0.07 -16.63 9.17
N LYS A 105 0.75 -15.53 8.82
CA LYS A 105 0.80 -14.32 9.64
C LYS A 105 -0.18 -13.28 9.10
N LYS A 106 -1.03 -12.77 9.98
CA LYS A 106 -1.85 -11.59 9.74
C LYS A 106 -1.09 -10.34 10.19
N GLU A 107 -1.12 -9.29 9.40
CA GLU A 107 -0.61 -7.97 9.77
C GLU A 107 -1.63 -6.90 9.39
N PHE A 108 -2.10 -6.16 10.39
CA PHE A 108 -2.85 -4.92 10.18
C PHE A 108 -1.90 -3.75 10.45
N ALA A 109 -1.82 -2.80 9.52
CA ALA A 109 -0.98 -1.62 9.65
C ALA A 109 -1.69 -0.38 9.11
N ARG A 110 -1.68 0.69 9.91
CA ARG A 110 -2.00 2.05 9.44
C ARG A 110 -0.69 2.75 9.08
N GLU A 111 -0.53 3.05 7.80
CA GLU A 111 0.62 3.77 7.26
C GLU A 111 0.23 5.23 6.99
N VAL A 112 0.94 6.17 7.60
CA VAL A 112 0.80 7.60 7.31
C VAL A 112 2.06 8.08 6.60
N VAL A 113 1.88 8.65 5.41
CA VAL A 113 2.97 9.17 4.58
C VAL A 113 2.71 10.64 4.29
N VAL A 114 3.60 11.50 4.77
CA VAL A 114 3.65 12.93 4.42
C VAL A 114 4.72 13.12 3.35
N LYS A 115 4.36 13.83 2.28
CA LYS A 115 5.33 14.30 1.28
C LYS A 115 5.31 15.81 1.22
N LEU A 116 6.47 16.42 1.43
CA LEU A 116 6.68 17.87 1.39
C LEU A 116 6.93 18.30 -0.06
N THR A 117 5.86 18.30 -0.87
CA THR A 117 5.96 18.55 -2.31
C THR A 117 6.43 19.96 -2.65
N GLY A 118 6.15 20.95 -1.79
CA GLY A 118 6.63 22.32 -1.94
C GLY A 118 8.15 22.40 -1.82
N ILE A 119 8.72 21.79 -0.78
CA ILE A 119 10.18 21.71 -0.58
C ILE A 119 10.84 20.97 -1.74
N VAL A 120 10.27 19.83 -2.17
CA VAL A 120 10.79 19.07 -3.31
C VAL A 120 10.78 19.88 -4.60
N SER A 121 9.76 20.72 -4.83
CA SER A 121 9.74 21.62 -5.98
C SER A 121 10.81 22.70 -5.86
N LYS A 122 10.95 23.31 -4.67
CA LYS A 122 11.93 24.38 -4.44
C LYS A 122 13.37 23.88 -4.59
N LEU A 123 13.68 22.67 -4.11
CA LEU A 123 14.99 22.03 -4.29
C LEU A 123 15.41 21.80 -5.75
N LYS A 124 14.47 21.87 -6.70
CA LYS A 124 14.77 21.75 -8.13
C LYS A 124 15.08 23.09 -8.78
N GLU A 125 14.83 24.20 -8.09
CA GLU A 125 15.16 25.53 -8.58
C GLU A 125 16.66 25.78 -8.41
N PRO A 126 17.35 26.33 -9.43
CA PRO A 126 18.80 26.53 -9.40
C PRO A 126 19.27 27.51 -8.30
N ASP A 127 18.41 28.42 -7.85
CA ASP A 127 18.72 29.47 -6.87
C ASP A 127 17.98 29.29 -5.53
N ALA A 128 17.69 28.04 -5.16
CA ALA A 128 16.99 27.76 -3.90
C ALA A 128 17.86 28.13 -2.68
N ALA A 129 17.59 29.28 -2.07
CA ALA A 129 18.27 29.69 -0.86
C ALA A 129 18.03 28.71 0.30
N ASP A 130 19.10 28.23 0.93
CA ASP A 130 19.05 27.28 2.04
C ASP A 130 18.17 27.77 3.21
N SER A 131 18.19 29.08 3.47
CA SER A 131 17.35 29.71 4.51
C SER A 131 15.86 29.64 4.19
N CYS A 132 15.48 29.75 2.90
CA CYS A 132 14.11 29.60 2.44
C CYS A 132 13.64 28.14 2.60
N LEU A 133 14.48 27.18 2.20
CA LEU A 133 14.20 25.75 2.35
C LEU A 133 14.07 25.33 3.81
N LEU A 134 14.96 25.82 4.69
CA LEU A 134 14.89 25.54 6.12
C LEU A 134 13.64 26.14 6.76
N GLY A 135 13.23 27.34 6.33
CA GLY A 135 11.97 27.96 6.74
C GLY A 135 10.77 27.10 6.36
N MET A 136 10.68 26.69 5.10
CA MET A 136 9.60 25.80 4.62
C MET A 136 9.57 24.46 5.36
N LEU A 137 10.74 23.87 5.62
CA LEU A 137 10.84 22.61 6.39
C LEU A 137 10.34 22.79 7.81
N LYS A 138 10.69 23.90 8.46
CA LYS A 138 10.24 24.22 9.81
C LYS A 138 8.72 24.38 9.86
N ASP A 139 8.14 25.10 8.90
CA ASP A 139 6.69 25.31 8.81
C ASP A 139 5.95 23.98 8.56
N ASP A 140 6.44 23.16 7.63
CA ASP A 140 5.87 21.84 7.33
C ASP A 140 5.99 20.89 8.54
N MET A 141 7.13 20.88 9.25
CA MET A 141 7.32 20.07 10.46
C MET A 141 6.43 20.55 11.61
N LYS A 142 6.23 21.86 11.74
CA LYS A 142 5.33 22.44 12.73
C LYS A 142 3.89 21.99 12.45
N LEU A 143 3.42 22.03 11.20
CA LEU A 143 2.11 21.53 10.81
C LEU A 143 1.98 20.03 11.15
N VAL A 144 3.02 19.23 10.88
CA VAL A 144 3.00 17.81 11.22
C VAL A 144 2.93 17.59 12.73
N TRP A 145 3.70 18.36 13.49
CA TRP A 145 3.68 18.34 14.94
C TRP A 145 2.29 18.68 15.46
N GLU A 146 1.76 19.86 15.13
CA GLU A 146 0.50 20.39 15.69
C GLU A 146 -0.74 19.55 15.34
N HIS A 147 -0.78 18.90 14.17
CA HIS A 147 -2.00 18.21 13.71
C HIS A 147 -1.93 16.69 13.71
N PHE A 148 -0.74 16.08 13.73
CA PHE A 148 -0.61 14.62 13.66
C PHE A 148 0.14 14.00 14.85
N LEU A 149 1.07 14.73 15.47
CA LEU A 149 1.90 14.19 16.56
C LEU A 149 1.54 14.77 17.93
N HIS A 150 0.98 15.98 17.96
CA HIS A 150 0.45 16.62 19.15
C HIS A 150 -0.94 16.05 19.46
N CYS A 151 -0.97 14.80 19.89
CA CYS A 151 -2.16 14.20 20.49
C CYS A 151 -2.12 14.43 22.01
N ASP A 152 -2.84 15.43 22.50
CA ASP A 152 -3.14 15.51 23.94
C ASP A 152 -4.08 14.37 24.39
N GLU A 153 -4.71 13.66 23.45
CA GLU A 153 -5.66 12.58 23.75
C GLU A 153 -5.01 11.24 24.18
N PHE A 154 -3.72 11.00 23.90
CA PHE A 154 -3.05 9.75 24.34
C PHE A 154 -2.42 9.82 25.75
N LEU A 155 -2.44 10.99 26.39
CA LEU A 155 -1.95 11.16 27.76
C LEU A 155 -3.08 11.18 28.80
N ASN A 156 -4.35 11.11 28.38
CA ASN A 156 -5.52 11.15 29.26
C ASN A 156 -6.35 9.84 29.29
N SER A 157 -5.92 8.77 28.64
CA SER A 157 -6.60 7.47 28.69
C SER A 157 -6.26 6.67 29.96
N ASP A 158 -6.48 7.29 31.12
CA ASP A 158 -6.62 6.64 32.44
C ASP A 158 -8.06 6.74 32.99
N GLN A 159 -9.02 7.01 32.12
CA GLN A 159 -10.46 6.78 32.37
C GLN A 159 -11.04 6.29 31.03
N ILE A 160 -11.53 5.06 30.91
CA ILE A 160 -12.89 4.68 31.31
C ILE A 160 -12.89 3.19 31.72
N LEU A 161 -13.23 2.99 32.99
CA LEU A 161 -13.95 1.81 33.47
C LEU A 161 -15.37 1.84 32.89
N LEU A 162 -15.74 0.79 32.16
CA LEU A 162 -16.99 0.00 32.26
C LEU A 162 -17.05 -1.04 31.14
#